data_AF-A0A136KLV9-F1
#
_entry.id   AF-A0A136KLV9-F1
#
_cell.length_a   1.000
_cell.length_b   1.000
_cell.length_c   1.000
_cell.angle_alpha   90.00
_cell.angle_beta   90.00
_cell.angle_gamma   90.00
#
_symmetry.space_group_name_H-M   'P 1'
#
loop_
_entity.id
_entity.type
_entity.pdbx_description
1 polymer ?
#
loop_
_entity_poly.entity_id
_entity_poly.type
_entity_poly.pdbx_seq_one_letter_code
_entity_poly.pdbx_strand_id
1 'polypeptide(L)' 'MVVALSDHQSAVIAAHAVRRVAPSVPCVVRARYNLYASDLENTGVDGIVDEENLVGESLANEVLRITQNEDAD' A
#
# COMPACT_ATOMS: atom_id res chain seq x y z
N MET A 1 -4.85 11.35 -7.09
CA MET A 1 -3.71 11.59 -6.20
C MET A 1 -3.20 10.26 -5.68
N VAL A 2 -1.88 10.10 -5.63
CA VAL A 2 -1.23 8.92 -5.04
C VAL A 2 -0.44 9.39 -3.83
N VAL A 3 -0.65 8.77 -2.67
CA VAL A 3 0.12 9.04 -1.44
C VAL A 3 1.03 7.84 -1.19
N ALA A 4 2.29 7.95 -1.60
CA ALA A 4 3.30 6.90 -1.47
C ALA A 4 4.32 7.22 -0.36
N LEU A 5 3.85 7.76 0.77
CA LEU A 5 4.72 8.11 1.89
C LEU A 5 5.06 6.86 2.70
N SER A 6 6.29 6.79 3.23
CA SER A 6 6.74 5.67 4.07
C SER A 6 6.32 5.83 5.52
N ASP A 7 6.23 7.07 5.97
CA ASP A 7 5.77 7.39 7.31
C ASP A 7 4.24 7.35 7.36
N HIS A 8 3.71 6.55 8.30
CA HIS A 8 2.28 6.30 8.41
C HIS A 8 1.51 7.59 8.76
N GLN A 9 2.00 8.37 9.74
CA GLN A 9 1.32 9.59 10.16
C GLN A 9 1.25 10.62 9.04
N SER A 10 2.34 10.79 8.30
CA SER A 10 2.39 11.68 7.13
C SER A 10 1.41 11.23 6.03
N ALA A 11 1.27 9.93 5.81
CA ALA A 11 0.30 9.39 4.85
C ALA A 11 -1.14 9.71 5.25
N VAL A 12 -1.50 9.53 6.53
CA VAL A 12 -2.83 9.88 7.08
C VAL A 12 -3.11 11.37 6.95
N ILE A 13 -2.15 12.24 7.32
CA ILE A 13 -2.28 13.69 7.21
C ILE A 13 -2.52 14.10 5.75
N ALA A 14 -1.75 13.54 4.81
CA ALA A 14 -1.92 13.80 3.39
C ALA A 14 -3.29 13.35 2.89
N ALA A 15 -3.74 12.14 3.26
CA ALA A 15 -5.04 11.60 2.88
C ALA A 15 -6.20 12.50 3.34
N HIS A 16 -6.19 12.92 4.61
CA HIS A 16 -7.18 13.85 5.15
C HIS A 16 -7.15 15.22 4.47
N ALA A 17 -5.95 15.76 4.19
CA ALA A 17 -5.81 17.04 3.51
C ALA A 17 -6.48 17.01 2.12
N VAL A 18 -6.27 15.92 1.36
CA VAL A 18 -6.89 15.78 0.03
C VAL A 18 -8.40 15.59 0.17
N ARG A 19 -8.89 14.76 1.10
CA ARG A 19 -10.35 14.60 1.30
C ARG A 19 -11.02 15.91 1.69
N ARG A 20 -10.33 16.78 2.41
CA ARG A 20 -10.86 18.09 2.81
C ARG A 20 -10.84 19.11 1.66
N VAL A 21 -9.77 19.18 0.88
CA VAL A 21 -9.55 20.26 -0.10
C VAL A 21 -10.10 19.90 -1.48
N ALA A 22 -10.02 18.63 -1.88
CA ALA A 22 -10.39 18.16 -3.21
C ALA A 22 -11.10 16.79 -3.12
N PRO A 23 -12.30 16.73 -2.52
CA PRO A 23 -13.01 15.47 -2.27
C PRO A 23 -13.36 14.69 -3.56
N SER A 24 -13.46 15.37 -4.70
CA SER A 24 -13.77 14.73 -5.99
C SER A 24 -12.57 14.06 -6.67
N VAL A 25 -11.35 14.29 -6.18
CA VAL A 25 -10.14 13.69 -6.77
C VAL A 25 -9.98 12.28 -6.24
N PRO A 26 -9.86 11.23 -7.08
CA PRO A 26 -9.55 9.89 -6.60
C PRO A 26 -8.22 9.86 -5.85
N CYS A 27 -8.14 9.17 -4.72
CA CYS A 27 -6.99 9.09 -3.85
C CYS A 27 -6.70 7.66 -3.44
N VAL A 28 -5.50 7.19 -3.78
CA VAL A 28 -4.99 5.89 -3.37
C VAL A 28 -3.78 6.10 -2.47
N VAL A 29 -3.74 5.42 -1.33
CA VAL A 29 -2.69 5.55 -0.33
C VAL A 29 -1.96 4.24 -0.17
N ARG A 30 -0.63 4.29 -0.07
CA ARG A 30 0.19 3.17 0.35
C ARG A 30 0.12 3.02 1.87
N ALA A 31 -0.27 1.84 2.34
CA ALA A 31 -0.15 1.43 3.73
C ALA A 31 1.18 0.69 3.95
N ARG A 32 1.88 1.05 5.03
CA ARG A 32 3.01 0.30 5.56
C ARG A 32 2.66 -0.17 6.96
N TYR A 33 2.97 -1.42 7.24
CA TYR A 33 2.66 -2.10 8.50
C TYR A 33 1.14 -2.16 8.77
N ASN A 34 0.59 -3.37 8.68
CA ASN A 34 -0.85 -3.62 8.88
C ASN A 34 -1.42 -3.17 10.24
N LEU A 35 -0.56 -2.76 11.18
CA LEU A 35 -0.96 -2.22 12.47
C LEU A 35 -1.83 -0.95 12.38
N TYR A 36 -1.70 -0.17 11.30
CA TYR A 36 -2.37 1.13 11.19
C TYR A 36 -3.23 1.27 9.92
N ALA A 37 -3.56 0.16 9.26
CA ALA A 37 -4.40 0.18 8.07
C ALA A 37 -5.79 0.78 8.37
N SER A 38 -6.33 0.53 9.56
CA SER A 38 -7.61 1.07 10.02
C SER A 38 -7.66 2.61 10.04
N ASP A 39 -6.55 3.26 10.35
CA ASP A 39 -6.49 4.72 10.38
C ASP A 39 -6.61 5.31 8.98
N LEU A 40 -6.03 4.63 7.98
CA LEU A 40 -6.17 4.99 6.56
C LEU A 40 -7.57 4.71 6.03
N GLU A 41 -8.23 3.62 6.45
CA GLU A 41 -9.62 3.33 6.09
C GLU A 41 -10.56 4.46 6.54
N ASN A 42 -10.33 4.99 7.75
CA ASN A 42 -11.10 6.10 8.31
C ASN A 42 -10.88 7.44 7.60
N THR A 43 -9.89 7.56 6.72
CA THR A 43 -9.66 8.80 5.95
C THR A 43 -10.65 8.98 4.81
N GLY A 44 -11.36 7.93 4.39
CA GLY A 44 -12.29 7.98 3.26
C GLY A 44 -11.61 8.01 1.90
N VAL A 45 -10.39 7.48 1.78
CA VAL A 45 -9.68 7.33 0.51
C VAL A 45 -10.28 6.21 -0.34
N ASP A 46 -10.13 6.33 -1.66
CA ASP A 46 -10.74 5.43 -2.63
C ASP A 46 -10.02 4.08 -2.72
N GLY A 47 -8.78 4.00 -2.25
CA GLY A 47 -8.02 2.76 -2.21
C GLY A 47 -6.84 2.80 -1.26
N ILE A 48 -6.52 1.63 -0.71
CA ILE A 48 -5.36 1.41 0.14
C ILE A 48 -4.58 0.23 -0.45
N VAL A 49 -3.28 0.42 -0.62
CA VAL A 49 -2.36 -0.62 -1.09
C VAL A 49 -1.41 -0.99 0.04
N ASP A 50 -1.51 -2.21 0.55
CA ASP A 50 -0.59 -2.74 1.55
C ASP A 50 0.74 -3.14 0.89
N GLU A 51 1.80 -2.41 1.24
CA GLU A 51 3.14 -2.66 0.73
C GLU A 51 3.70 -4.01 1.17
N GLU A 52 3.43 -4.45 2.41
CA GLU A 52 4.02 -5.68 2.94
C GLU A 52 3.42 -6.92 2.27
N ASN A 53 2.10 -6.91 2.01
CA ASN A 53 1.46 -7.95 1.22
C ASN A 53 1.99 -7.98 -0.22
N LEU A 54 2.08 -6.83 -0.89
CA LEU A 54 2.55 -6.76 -2.28
C LEU A 54 4.02 -7.18 -2.42
N VAL A 55 4.87 -6.76 -1.49
CA VAL A 55 6.27 -7.19 -1.43
C VAL A 55 6.37 -8.68 -1.09
N GLY A 56 5.57 -9.17 -0.14
CA GLY A 56 5.52 -10.59 0.24
C GLY A 56 5.12 -11.50 -0.93
N GLU A 57 4.09 -11.12 -1.69
CA GLU A 57 3.69 -11.83 -2.92
C GLU A 57 4.82 -11.85 -3.96
N SER A 58 5.48 -10.71 -4.16
CA SER A 58 6.62 -10.60 -5.09
C SER A 58 7.78 -11.52 -4.67
N LEU A 59 8.12 -11.55 -3.38
CA LEU A 59 9.16 -12.42 -2.84
C LEU A 59 8.79 -13.90 -2.98
N ALA A 60 7.55 -14.28 -2.70
CA ALA A 60 7.08 -15.65 -2.84
C ALA A 60 7.16 -16.13 -4.30
N ASN A 61 6.74 -15.29 -5.24
CA ASN A 61 6.83 -15.58 -6.68
C ASN A 61 8.29 -15.77 -7.12
N GLU A 62 9.22 -14.98 -6.58
CA GLU A 62 10.63 -15.12 -6.90
C GLU A 62 11.23 -16.42 -6.36
N VAL A 63 10.84 -16.85 -5.15
CA VAL A 63 11.25 -18.16 -4.60
C VAL A 63 10.73 -19.31 -5.46
N LEU A 64 9.46 -19.26 -5.90
CA LEU A 64 8.91 -20.27 -6.79
C LEU A 64 9.66 -20.31 -8.13
N ARG A 65 10.00 -19.15 -8.69
CA ARG A 65 10.77 -19.05 -9.93
C ARG A 65 12.16 -19.68 -9.78
N ILE A 66 12.84 -19.48 -8.66
CA ILE A 66 14.17 -20.07 -8.41
C ILE A 66 14.05 -21.60 -8.27
N THR A 67 13.13 -22.07 -7.41
CA THR A 67 12.99 -23.50 -7.11
C THR A 67 12.46 -24.33 -8.28
N GLN A 68 11.56 -23.80 -9.10
CA GLN A 68 11.05 -24.50 -10.30
C GLN A 68 12.07 -24.58 -11.44
N ASN A 69 13.09 -23.72 -11.46
CA ASN A 69 14.17 -23.79 -12.45
C ASN A 69 15.28 -24.77 -12.02
N GLU A 70 15.43 -25.07 -10.72
CA GLU A 70 16.40 -26.06 -10.21
C GLU A 70 15.97 -27.51 -10.50
N ASP A 71 14.68 -27.78 -10.70
CA ASP A 71 14.16 -29.12 -11.06
C ASP A 71 14.35 -29.48 -12.55
N ALA A 72 14.91 -28.57 -13.35
CA ALA A 72 15.06 -28.71 -14.81
C ALA A 72 16.51 -28.93 -15.29
N ASP A 73 17.50 -28.92 -14.38
CA ASP A 73 18.92 -29.21 -14.62
C ASP A 73 19.37 -30.49 -13.90
#